data_AF-A0A9P1E853-F1
#
_entry.id   AF-A0A9P1E853-F1
#
_cell.length_a   1.000
_cell.length_b   1.000
_cell.length_c   1.000
_cell.angle_alpha   90.00
_cell.angle_beta   90.00
_cell.angle_gamma   90.00
#
_symmetry.space_group_name_H-M   'P 1'
#
loop_
_entity.id
_entity.type
_entity.pdbx_description
1 polymer ?
#
loop_
_entity_poly.entity_id
_entity_poly.type
_entity_poly.pdbx_seq_one_letter_code
_entity_poly.pdbx_strand_id
1 'polypeptide(L)' 'MMLRNAVNIDNIHRKLFPSWFRERVRRLGDENSPLYNEELFELARGPLRAETYQGCVVNGVKFVVAERDDKLTTQNSG' A
#
# COMPACT_ATOMS: atom_id res chain seq x y z
N MET A 1 13.05 18.39 24.69
CA MET A 1 11.62 18.48 24.36
C MET A 1 11.49 18.81 22.87
N MET A 2 11.33 17.80 21.98
CA MET A 2 10.95 17.93 20.54
C MET A 2 10.64 16.55 19.88
N LEU A 3 10.13 15.55 20.61
CA LEU A 3 9.83 14.20 20.06
C LEU A 3 8.34 13.90 19.88
N ARG A 4 7.43 14.82 20.21
CA ARG A 4 5.97 14.57 20.18
C ARG A 4 5.29 14.88 18.83
N ASN A 5 6.01 15.47 17.87
CA ASN A 5 5.41 15.95 16.60
C ASN A 5 5.63 15.00 15.41
N ALA A 6 6.81 14.36 15.28
CA ALA A 6 7.10 13.47 14.13
C ALA A 6 6.21 12.22 14.14
N VAL A 7 6.08 11.56 15.30
CA VAL A 7 5.18 10.40 15.48
C VAL A 7 3.72 10.74 15.16
N ASN A 8 3.31 12.01 15.36
CA ASN A 8 1.97 12.47 15.04
C ASN A 8 1.79 12.61 13.51
N ILE A 9 2.75 13.25 12.83
CA ILE A 9 2.75 13.43 11.38
C ILE A 9 2.77 12.10 10.64
N ASP A 10 3.60 11.15 11.04
CA ASP A 10 3.65 9.82 10.42
C ASP A 10 2.31 9.08 10.54
N ASN A 11 1.68 9.16 11.71
CA ASN A 11 0.36 8.56 11.93
C ASN A 11 -0.73 9.26 11.12
N ILE A 12 -0.65 10.59 10.97
CA ILE A 12 -1.57 11.36 10.12
C ILE A 12 -1.41 10.93 8.67
N HIS A 13 -0.18 10.89 8.14
CA HIS A 13 0.07 10.46 6.76
C HIS A 13 -0.42 9.04 6.53
N ARG A 14 -0.10 8.11 7.43
CA ARG A 14 -0.54 6.71 7.30
C ARG A 14 -2.06 6.58 7.23
N LYS A 15 -2.81 7.43 7.94
CA LYS A 15 -4.28 7.41 7.98
C LYS A 15 -4.93 8.17 6.82
N LEU A 16 -4.41 9.35 6.48
CA LEU A 16 -5.09 10.29 5.59
C LEU A 16 -4.56 10.26 4.16
N PHE A 17 -3.30 9.88 3.95
CA PHE A 17 -2.70 9.89 2.62
C PHE A 17 -3.45 9.00 1.63
N PRO A 18 -3.86 7.75 1.94
CA PRO A 18 -4.54 6.91 0.96
C PRO A 18 -5.84 7.52 0.44
N SER A 19 -6.68 8.07 1.32
CA SER A 19 -7.93 8.73 0.93
C SER A 19 -7.68 10.03 0.17
N TRP A 20 -6.75 10.85 0.67
CA TRP A 20 -6.39 12.11 0.02
C TRP A 20 -5.82 11.89 -1.39
N PHE A 21 -4.94 10.90 -1.56
CA PHE A 21 -4.31 10.58 -2.82
C PHE A 21 -5.33 10.12 -3.85
N ARG A 22 -6.24 9.23 -3.47
CA ARG A 22 -7.36 8.78 -4.31
C ARG A 22 -8.25 9.95 -4.76
N GLU A 23 -8.64 10.82 -3.84
CA GLU A 23 -9.47 11.98 -4.17
C GLU A 23 -8.73 12.96 -5.08
N ARG A 24 -7.45 13.21 -4.82
CA ARG A 24 -6.62 14.09 -5.64
C ARG A 24 -6.54 13.61 -7.09
N VAL A 25 -6.25 12.33 -7.31
CA VAL A 25 -6.12 11.78 -8.68
C VAL A 25 -7.48 11.74 -9.39
N ARG A 26 -8.57 11.42 -8.67
CA ARG A 26 -9.93 11.51 -9.23
C ARG A 26 -10.23 12.93 -9.73
N ARG A 27 -9.95 13.94 -8.90
CA ARG A 27 -10.17 15.35 -9.25
C ARG A 27 -9.34 15.79 -10.47
N LEU A 28 -8.10 15.31 -10.59
CA LEU A 28 -7.30 15.57 -11.79
C LEU A 28 -7.97 15.04 -13.06
N GLY A 29 -8.62 13.88 -12.98
CA GLY A 29 -9.43 13.32 -14.07
C GLY A 29 -10.67 14.16 -14.37
N ASP A 30 -11.43 14.54 -13.33
CA ASP A 30 -12.61 15.40 -13.46
C ASP A 30 -12.27 16.77 -14.10
N GLU A 31 -11.08 17.31 -13.81
CA GLU A 31 -10.56 18.57 -14.34
C GLU A 31 -9.93 18.44 -15.76
N ASN A 32 -9.85 17.24 -16.34
CA ASN A 32 -9.06 16.95 -17.55
C ASN A 32 -7.63 17.50 -17.46
N SER A 33 -7.02 17.42 -16.28
CA SER A 33 -5.69 17.97 -16.02
C SER A 33 -4.63 17.20 -16.82
N PRO A 34 -3.60 17.87 -17.38
CA PRO A 34 -2.47 17.17 -18.00
C PRO A 34 -1.64 16.34 -17.01
N LEU A 35 -1.89 16.50 -15.70
CA LEU A 35 -1.27 15.70 -14.64
C LEU A 35 -2.05 14.41 -14.36
N TYR A 36 -3.22 14.20 -14.96
CA TYR A 36 -3.95 12.95 -14.85
C TYR A 36 -3.18 11.83 -15.58
N ASN A 37 -3.10 10.67 -14.95
CA ASN A 37 -2.55 9.45 -15.51
C ASN A 37 -3.40 8.27 -15.03
N GLU A 38 -3.83 7.42 -15.96
CA GLU A 38 -4.65 6.24 -15.68
C GLU A 38 -3.93 5.25 -14.75
N GLU A 39 -2.63 5.02 -14.93
CA GLU A 39 -1.83 4.17 -14.04
C GLU A 39 -1.78 4.73 -12.62
N LEU A 40 -1.71 6.06 -12.49
CA LEU A 40 -1.73 6.74 -11.20
C LEU A 40 -3.11 6.60 -10.53
N PHE A 41 -4.19 6.62 -11.32
CA PHE A 41 -5.54 6.39 -10.81
C PHE A 41 -5.72 4.95 -10.32
N GLU A 42 -5.27 3.96 -11.10
CA GLU A 42 -5.29 2.55 -10.68
C GLU A 42 -4.45 2.32 -9.42
N LEU A 43 -3.28 2.96 -9.30
CA LEU A 43 -2.50 2.92 -8.07
C LEU A 43 -3.27 3.52 -6.88
N ALA A 44 -3.94 4.65 -7.08
CA ALA A 44 -4.70 5.35 -6.05
C ALA A 44 -6.01 4.63 -5.65
N ARG A 45 -6.56 3.78 -6.53
CA ARG A 45 -7.71 2.90 -6.19
C ARG A 45 -7.35 1.87 -5.12
N GLY A 46 -6.07 1.53 -5.00
CA GLY A 46 -5.58 0.52 -4.08
C GLY A 46 -5.88 -0.90 -4.56
N PRO A 47 -5.43 -1.92 -3.82
CA PRO A 47 -5.59 -3.32 -4.22
C PRO A 47 -7.08 -3.72 -4.26
N LEU A 48 -7.51 -4.30 -5.39
CA LEU A 48 -8.87 -4.83 -5.55
C LEU A 48 -9.18 -5.96 -4.56
N ARG A 49 -8.16 -6.78 -4.27
CA ARG A 49 -8.18 -7.82 -3.23
C ARG A 49 -6.83 -7.84 -2.55
N ALA A 50 -6.82 -7.54 -1.26
CA ALA A 50 -5.66 -7.71 -0.40
C ALA A 50 -6.03 -8.72 0.68
N GLU A 51 -5.23 -9.78 0.78
CA GLU A 51 -5.40 -10.80 1.81
C GLU A 51 -4.15 -10.77 2.69
N THR A 52 -4.34 -10.59 4.00
CA THR A 52 -3.26 -10.60 4.97
C THR A 52 -3.12 -11.99 5.57
N TYR A 53 -1.89 -12.47 5.68
CA TYR A 53 -1.59 -13.75 6.29
C TYR A 53 -0.57 -13.58 7.40
N GLN A 54 -0.78 -14.34 8.47
CA GLN A 54 0.26 -14.53 9.47
C GLN A 54 1.38 -15.35 8.85
N GLY A 55 2.62 -15.01 9.19
CA GLY A 55 3.80 -15.70 8.72
C GLY A 55 4.99 -15.41 9.61
N CYS A 56 6.03 -16.23 9.52
CA CYS A 56 7.28 -16.06 10.25
C CYS A 56 8.45 -15.93 9.28
N VAL A 57 9.45 -15.11 9.65
CA VAL A 57 10.69 -14.99 8.90
C VAL A 57 11.78 -15.77 9.62
N VAL A 58 12.37 -16.77 8.96
CA VAL A 58 13.47 -17.57 9.47
C VAL A 58 14.62 -17.49 8.48
N ASN A 59 15.79 -17.02 8.92
CA ASN A 59 16.99 -16.85 8.09
C ASN A 59 16.74 -16.06 6.78
N GLY A 60 15.87 -15.05 6.82
CA GLY A 60 15.51 -14.23 5.65
C GLY A 60 14.44 -14.82 4.74
N VAL A 61 13.91 -16.01 5.06
CA VAL A 61 12.83 -16.68 4.33
C VAL A 61 11.51 -16.47 5.07
N LYS A 62 10.48 -15.97 4.38
CA LYS A 62 9.13 -15.78 4.95
C LYS A 62 8.26 -17.01 4.67
N PHE A 63 7.79 -17.66 5.72
CA PHE A 63 6.83 -18.77 5.70
C PHE A 63 5.46 -18.24 6.10
N VAL A 64 4.39 -18.72 5.48
CA VAL A 64 3.05 -18.18 5.70
C VAL A 64 2.09 -19.27 6.18
N VAL A 65 1.54 -20.06 5.24
CA VAL A 65 0.69 -21.22 5.50
C VAL A 65 1.05 -22.29 4.48
N ALA A 66 1.20 -23.54 4.94
CA ALA A 66 1.70 -24.65 4.13
C ALA A 66 0.97 -24.77 2.78
N GLU A 67 -0.38 -24.71 2.78
CA GLU A 67 -1.18 -24.81 1.55
C GLU A 67 -0.92 -23.70 0.51
N ARG A 68 -0.40 -22.54 0.93
CA ARG A 68 0.04 -21.47 0.02
C ARG A 68 1.50 -21.60 -0.35
N ASP A 69 2.36 -21.89 0.62
CA ASP A 69 3.79 -22.05 0.37
C ASP A 69 4.03 -23.18 -0.65
N ASP A 70 3.24 -24.26 -0.60
CA ASP A 70 3.24 -25.36 -1.57
C ASP A 70 2.85 -24.93 -3.00
N LYS A 71 2.13 -23.81 -3.14
CA LYS A 71 1.61 -23.31 -4.44
C LYS A 71 2.40 -22.13 -4.99
N LEU A 72 3.35 -21.59 -4.24
CA LEU A 72 4.15 -20.44 -4.67
C LEU A 72 5.42 -20.93 -5.38
N THR A 73 5.49 -20.71 -6.70
CA THR A 73 6.67 -21.06 -7.52
C THR A 73 7.83 -20.07 -7.37
N THR A 74 7.54 -18.84 -6.94
CA THR A 74 8.53 -17.80 -6.63
C THR A 74 8.17 -17.10 -5.34
N GLN A 75 9.11 -17.04 -4.38
CA GLN A 75 8.96 -16.17 -3.22
C GLN A 75 9.29 -14.74 -3.64
N ASN A 76 8.24 -13.98 -3.93
CA ASN A 76 8.38 -12.53 -4.09
C ASN A 76 8.67 -11.96 -2.70
N SER A 77 9.94 -11.78 -2.38
CA SER A 77 10.38 -11.05 -1.18
C SER A 77 9.89 -9.61 -1.31
N GLY A 78 8.72 -9.33 -0.71
CA GLY A 78 8.32 -7.96 -0.41
C GLY A 78 9.18 -7.39 0.70
#